data_AF-A0ABD5YUE0-F1
#
_entry.id   AF-A0ABD5YUE0-F1
#
_cell.length_a   1.000
_cell.length_b   1.000
_cell.length_c   1.000
_cell.angle_alpha   90.00
_cell.angle_beta   90.00
_cell.angle_gamma   90.00
#
_symmetry.space_group_name_H-M   'P 1'
#
loop_
_entity.id
_entity.type
_entity.pdbx_description
1 polymer ?
#
loop_
_entity_poly.entity_id
_entity_poly.type
_entity_poly.pdbx_seq_one_letter_code
_entity_poly.pdbx_strand_id
1 'polypeptide(L)'
;MGTTAALLTDDVVDSGHPLLHPDGRSLITDAYPWESMAFDDGTVPIRFVDIKSGTERNVLRIPTTPVYMGGGDKRMRVDPHPAWRPDYRFVVFNTCPNGHRKVYIAGFDHLVGATAL
;
A
#
# COMPACT_ATOMS: atom_id res chain seq x y z
N MET A 1 -14.75 13.91 25.67
CA MET A 1 -15.30 13.43 24.39
C MET A 1 -14.50 12.19 24.00
N GLY A 2 -15.16 11.05 23.80
CA GLY A 2 -14.48 9.79 23.48
C GLY A 2 -14.29 9.62 21.98
N THR A 3 -13.16 9.05 21.57
CA THR A 3 -12.93 8.59 20.19
C THR A 3 -13.62 7.24 20.01
N THR A 4 -14.41 7.07 18.95
CA THR A 4 -15.00 5.78 18.57
C THR A 4 -14.26 5.18 17.37
N ALA A 5 -14.22 3.86 17.30
CA ALA A 5 -13.72 3.10 16.16
C ALA A 5 -14.90 2.34 15.52
N ALA A 6 -14.92 2.28 14.19
CA ALA A 6 -15.91 1.53 13.43
C ALA A 6 -15.21 0.76 12.30
N LEU A 7 -15.78 -0.37 11.91
CA LEU A 7 -15.33 -1.14 10.75
C LEU A 7 -15.61 -0.35 9.47
N LEU A 8 -14.62 -0.25 8.58
CA LEU A 8 -14.79 0.41 7.29
C LEU A 8 -15.44 -0.51 6.24
N THR A 9 -14.99 -1.76 6.17
CA THR A 9 -15.50 -2.82 5.28
C THR A 9 -14.98 -4.19 5.73
N ASP A 10 -15.77 -5.25 5.53
CA ASP A 10 -15.40 -6.67 5.71
C ASP A 10 -15.26 -7.43 4.38
N ASP A 11 -15.48 -6.76 3.25
CA ASP A 11 -15.49 -7.38 1.92
C ASP A 11 -14.08 -7.49 1.29
N VAL A 12 -13.06 -6.95 1.95
CA VAL A 12 -11.70 -6.79 1.39
C VAL A 12 -10.69 -7.54 2.26
N VAL A 13 -9.75 -8.23 1.61
CA VAL A 13 -8.67 -8.92 2.31
C VAL A 13 -7.71 -7.91 2.93
N ASP A 14 -7.81 -7.78 4.25
CA ASP A 14 -6.94 -6.91 5.05
C ASP A 14 -5.50 -7.42 5.05
N SER A 15 -4.56 -6.54 4.74
CA SER A 15 -3.12 -6.76 4.82
C SER A 15 -2.40 -5.45 4.55
N GLY A 16 -1.18 -5.36 5.07
CA GLY A 16 -0.28 -4.25 4.78
C GLY A 16 -0.58 -3.02 5.62
N HIS A 17 -0.54 -1.85 4.98
CA HIS A 17 -0.63 -0.53 5.61
C HIS A 17 -1.68 0.31 4.89
N PRO A 18 -2.97 0.15 5.26
CA PRO A 18 -4.06 0.80 4.56
C PRO A 18 -4.08 2.31 4.79
N LEU A 19 -4.37 3.06 3.73
CA LEU A 19 -4.67 4.48 3.77
C LEU A 19 -5.91 4.80 2.94
N LEU A 20 -6.85 5.48 3.59
CA LEU A 20 -8.07 5.98 2.96
C LEU A 20 -7.80 7.32 2.28
N HIS A 21 -8.20 7.43 1.02
CA HIS A 21 -8.27 8.69 0.30
C HIS A 21 -9.45 9.55 0.84
N PRO A 22 -9.38 10.89 0.80
CA PRO A 22 -10.44 11.75 1.36
C PRO A 22 -11.82 11.61 0.73
N ASP A 23 -11.94 10.97 -0.43
CA ASP A 23 -13.24 10.63 -1.03
C ASP A 23 -14.03 9.61 -0.19
N GLY A 24 -13.41 9.03 0.83
CA GLY A 24 -14.03 8.07 1.74
C GLY A 24 -14.37 6.74 1.05
N ARG A 25 -13.82 6.47 -0.14
CA ARG A 25 -14.12 5.30 -0.97
C ARG A 25 -12.87 4.55 -1.39
N SER A 26 -11.83 5.30 -1.76
CA SER A 26 -10.63 4.76 -2.36
C SER A 26 -9.60 4.45 -1.29
N LEU A 27 -9.19 3.20 -1.16
CA LEU A 27 -8.16 2.76 -0.22
C LEU A 27 -6.93 2.28 -0.99
N ILE A 28 -5.75 2.66 -0.52
CA ILE A 28 -4.48 2.08 -0.96
C ILE A 28 -3.90 1.24 0.16
N THR A 29 -3.30 0.11 -0.18
CA THR A 29 -2.54 -0.70 0.77
C THR A 29 -1.41 -1.43 0.05
N ASP A 30 -0.63 -2.17 0.79
CA ASP A 30 0.47 -2.99 0.31
C ASP A 30 0.31 -4.43 0.82
N ALA A 31 1.40 -5.20 0.79
CA ALA A 31 1.48 -6.53 1.33
C ALA A 31 2.91 -6.83 1.81
N TYR A 32 3.04 -7.87 2.62
CA TYR A 32 4.33 -8.41 3.03
C TYR A 32 4.79 -9.53 2.09
N PRO A 33 6.11 -9.72 1.90
CA PRO A 33 6.64 -10.69 0.93
C PRO A 33 6.37 -12.17 1.27
N TRP A 34 5.84 -12.48 2.45
CA TRP A 34 5.45 -13.84 2.86
C TRP A 34 3.93 -14.06 2.88
N GLU A 35 3.14 -13.07 2.48
CA GLU A 35 1.69 -13.21 2.40
C GLU A 35 1.28 -13.84 1.07
N SER A 36 0.12 -14.48 1.04
CA SER A 36 -0.42 -15.17 -0.15
C SER A 36 -0.65 -14.27 -1.36
N MET A 37 -0.71 -12.96 -1.15
CA MET A 37 -0.88 -11.94 -2.20
C MET A 37 0.46 -11.42 -2.76
N ALA A 38 1.59 -11.84 -2.20
CA ALA A 38 2.91 -11.62 -2.78
C ALA A 38 3.16 -12.55 -3.97
N PHE A 39 4.25 -12.31 -4.69
CA PHE A 39 4.55 -13.03 -5.95
C PHE A 39 5.68 -14.07 -5.84
N ASP A 40 6.08 -14.46 -4.63
CA ASP A 40 7.15 -15.43 -4.33
C ASP A 40 8.53 -15.15 -4.97
N ASP A 41 8.73 -13.98 -5.58
CA ASP A 41 9.99 -13.55 -6.19
C ASP A 41 10.61 -12.32 -5.52
N GLY A 42 10.18 -12.06 -4.28
CA GLY A 42 10.62 -10.90 -3.50
C GLY A 42 9.98 -9.58 -3.92
N THR A 43 8.92 -9.63 -4.73
CA THR A 43 8.07 -8.49 -5.03
C THR A 43 6.68 -8.63 -4.39
N VAL A 44 6.05 -7.49 -4.12
CA VAL A 44 4.71 -7.37 -3.53
C VAL A 44 3.87 -6.37 -4.31
N PRO A 45 2.54 -6.45 -4.24
CA PRO A 45 1.69 -5.45 -4.84
C PRO A 45 1.60 -4.17 -4.00
N ILE A 46 1.45 -3.02 -4.67
CA ILE A 46 0.63 -1.92 -4.15
C ILE A 46 -0.77 -2.15 -4.69
N ARG A 47 -1.75 -2.11 -3.81
CA ARG A 47 -3.14 -2.47 -4.07
C ARG A 47 -4.03 -1.24 -3.99
N PHE A 48 -5.00 -1.17 -4.89
CA PHE A 48 -6.09 -0.21 -4.84
C PHE A 48 -7.38 -0.96 -4.57
N VAL A 49 -8.15 -0.44 -3.63
CA VAL A 49 -9.41 -1.00 -3.17
C VAL A 49 -10.48 0.08 -3.29
N ASP A 50 -11.58 -0.28 -3.94
CA ASP A 50 -12.81 0.50 -3.93
C ASP A 50 -13.76 -0.14 -2.92
N ILE A 51 -13.88 0.48 -1.74
CA ILE A 51 -14.66 -0.10 -0.64
C ILE A 51 -16.15 -0.15 -0.93
N LYS A 52 -16.65 0.68 -1.86
CA LYS A 52 -18.08 0.72 -2.20
C LYS A 52 -18.48 -0.47 -3.06
N SER A 53 -17.61 -0.86 -3.99
CA SER A 53 -17.84 -2.03 -4.86
C SER A 53 -17.22 -3.31 -4.32
N GLY A 54 -16.40 -3.25 -3.26
CA GLY A 54 -15.65 -4.39 -2.73
C GLY A 54 -14.59 -4.91 -3.71
N THR A 55 -14.16 -4.09 -4.67
CA THR A 55 -13.22 -4.52 -5.71
C THR A 55 -11.78 -4.14 -5.37
N GLU A 56 -10.87 -5.09 -5.58
CA GLU A 56 -9.44 -4.92 -5.36
C GLU A 56 -8.67 -5.14 -6.67
N ARG A 57 -7.58 -4.38 -6.85
CA ARG A 57 -6.63 -4.59 -7.94
C ARG A 57 -5.20 -4.27 -7.54
N ASN A 58 -4.26 -5.05 -8.05
CA ASN A 58 -2.83 -4.75 -7.99
C ASN A 58 -2.52 -3.64 -8.99
N VAL A 59 -2.14 -2.45 -8.49
CA VAL A 59 -1.87 -1.27 -9.33
C VAL A 59 -0.39 -1.08 -9.61
N LEU A 60 0.48 -1.54 -8.71
CA LEU A 60 1.91 -1.64 -8.94
C LEU A 60 2.44 -2.95 -8.37
N ARG A 61 3.55 -3.43 -8.93
CA ARG A 61 4.34 -4.54 -8.38
C ARG A 61 5.74 -4.02 -8.09
N ILE A 62 6.19 -4.15 -6.84
CA ILE A 62 7.41 -3.52 -6.36
C ILE A 62 8.30 -4.52 -5.61
N PRO A 63 9.63 -4.46 -5.75
CA PRO A 63 10.55 -5.30 -4.98
C PRO A 63 10.64 -4.82 -3.52
N THR A 64 10.60 -5.75 -2.56
CA THR A 64 10.71 -5.47 -1.11
C THR A 64 11.68 -6.38 -0.37
N THR A 65 12.32 -7.33 -1.06
CA THR A 65 13.43 -8.12 -0.50
C THR A 65 14.77 -7.40 -0.70
N PRO A 66 15.37 -6.80 0.36
CA PRO A 66 16.69 -6.18 0.28
C PRO A 66 17.81 -7.23 0.15
N VAL A 67 18.99 -6.78 -0.29
CA VAL A 67 20.21 -7.62 -0.36
C VAL A 67 20.62 -8.20 1.00
N TYR A 68 20.23 -7.54 2.09
CA TYR A 68 20.53 -7.96 3.46
C TYR A 68 19.26 -7.94 4.32
N MET A 69 18.85 -9.13 4.77
CA MET A 69 17.63 -9.36 5.57
C MET A 69 17.88 -9.38 7.08
N GLY A 70 19.06 -8.96 7.55
CA GLY A 70 19.35 -8.89 8.99
C GLY A 70 19.37 -10.23 9.72
N GLY A 71 19.54 -11.36 9.03
CA GLY A 71 19.49 -12.69 9.65
C GLY A 71 18.16 -13.00 10.34
N GLY A 72 17.06 -12.39 9.89
CA GLY A 72 15.74 -12.49 10.53
C GLY A 72 15.37 -11.29 11.42
N ASP A 73 16.25 -10.29 11.57
CA ASP A 73 15.86 -9.02 12.19
C ASP A 73 14.84 -8.29 11.31
N LYS A 74 13.58 -8.33 11.75
CA LYS A 74 12.44 -7.72 11.05
C LYS A 74 12.60 -6.21 10.85
N ARG A 75 13.48 -5.53 11.61
CA ARG A 75 13.77 -4.10 11.41
C ARG A 75 14.45 -3.81 10.06
N MET A 76 15.11 -4.79 9.47
CA MET A 76 15.79 -4.64 8.18
C MET A 76 14.85 -4.79 6.98
N ARG A 77 13.62 -5.29 7.20
CA ARG A 77 12.58 -5.48 6.18
C ARG A 77 12.15 -4.16 5.55
N VAL A 78 11.90 -4.18 4.24
CA VAL A 78 11.38 -3.03 3.50
C VAL A 78 9.85 -3.12 3.46
N ASP A 79 9.21 -2.40 4.38
CA ASP A 79 7.75 -2.22 4.36
C ASP A 79 7.38 -1.06 3.43
N PRO A 80 6.52 -1.28 2.41
CA PRO A 80 6.23 -0.23 1.45
C PRO A 80 5.61 1.01 2.06
N HIS A 81 4.71 0.91 3.05
CA HIS A 81 4.10 2.07 3.72
C HIS A 81 3.66 3.14 2.71
N PRO A 82 2.74 2.81 1.79
CA PRO A 82 2.25 3.79 0.84
C PRO A 82 1.67 4.99 1.61
N ALA A 83 1.81 6.18 1.04
CA ALA A 83 1.33 7.44 1.59
C ALA A 83 0.85 8.37 0.47
N TRP A 84 -0.40 8.83 0.55
CA TRP A 84 -0.88 9.86 -0.35
C TRP A 84 -0.10 11.17 -0.17
N ARG A 85 0.32 11.76 -1.29
CA ARG A 85 0.72 13.18 -1.30
C ARG A 85 -0.51 14.04 -0.97
N PRO A 86 -0.35 15.22 -0.32
CA PRO A 86 -1.51 16.05 0.08
C PRO A 86 -2.42 16.54 -1.05
N ASP A 87 -1.99 16.49 -2.31
CA ASP A 87 -2.84 16.81 -3.46
C ASP A 87 -3.52 15.57 -4.07
N TYR A 88 -3.32 14.40 -3.45
CA TYR A 88 -3.94 13.11 -3.79
C TYR A 88 -3.72 12.60 -5.20
N ARG A 89 -2.73 13.15 -5.90
CA ARG A 89 -2.37 12.71 -7.26
C ARG A 89 -1.28 11.66 -7.29
N PHE A 90 -0.56 11.52 -6.17
CA PHE A 90 0.62 10.66 -6.08
C PHE A 90 0.62 9.87 -4.78
N VAL A 91 1.23 8.69 -4.84
CA VAL A 91 1.54 7.86 -3.68
C VAL A 91 3.05 7.73 -3.54
N VAL A 92 3.56 7.97 -2.34
CA VAL A 92 4.95 7.76 -1.93
C VAL A 92 5.03 6.43 -1.20
N PHE A 93 6.06 5.62 -1.45
CA PHE A 93 6.25 4.32 -0.79
C PHE A 93 7.72 3.93 -0.76
N ASN A 94 8.10 3.02 0.14
CA ASN A 94 9.40 2.38 0.16
C ASN A 94 9.43 1.17 -0.77
N THR A 95 10.56 0.95 -1.41
CA THR A 95 10.84 -0.26 -2.19
C THR A 95 12.35 -0.46 -2.24
N CYS A 96 12.82 -1.61 -2.70
CA CYS A 96 14.24 -1.90 -2.85
C CYS A 96 14.59 -2.51 -4.21
N PRO A 97 14.42 -1.76 -5.32
CA PRO A 97 14.97 -2.18 -6.60
C PRO A 97 16.49 -2.36 -6.45
N ASN A 98 16.99 -3.48 -6.99
CA ASN A 98 18.38 -3.93 -6.81
C ASN A 98 18.76 -4.18 -5.33
N GLY A 99 17.78 -4.43 -4.46
CA GLY A 99 17.95 -4.82 -3.07
C GLY A 99 18.36 -3.71 -2.11
N HIS A 100 18.32 -2.43 -2.51
CA HIS A 100 18.61 -1.29 -1.64
C HIS A 100 17.35 -0.46 -1.36
N ARG A 101 16.98 -0.31 -0.07
CA ARG A 101 15.81 0.49 0.32
C ARG A 101 15.93 1.92 -0.18
N LYS A 102 14.87 2.41 -0.80
CA LYS A 102 14.69 3.77 -1.33
C LYS A 102 13.22 4.17 -1.19
N VAL A 103 12.98 5.47 -1.33
CA VAL A 103 11.64 6.05 -1.38
C VAL A 103 11.31 6.35 -2.85
N TYR A 104 10.13 5.93 -3.28
CA TYR A 104 9.61 6.10 -4.64
C TYR A 104 8.28 6.86 -4.60
N ILE A 105 7.92 7.45 -5.73
CA ILE A 105 6.64 8.14 -5.93
C ILE A 105 6.04 7.69 -7.26
N ALA A 106 4.72 7.48 -7.29
CA ALA A 106 3.99 7.09 -8.49
C ALA A 106 2.67 7.88 -8.63
N GLY A 107 2.25 8.13 -9.87
CA GLY A 107 0.99 8.81 -10.17
C GLY A 107 -0.20 7.86 -9.99
N PHE A 108 -1.18 8.30 -9.19
CA PHE A 108 -2.38 7.54 -8.82
C PHE A 108 -3.67 8.32 -9.09
N ASP A 109 -3.57 9.55 -9.60
CA ASP A 109 -4.68 10.43 -9.94
C ASP A 109 -5.70 9.78 -10.90
N HIS A 110 -5.26 8.94 -11.83
CA HIS A 110 -6.15 8.20 -12.74
C HIS A 110 -7.03 7.15 -12.04
N LEU A 111 -6.76 6.80 -10.77
CA LEU A 111 -7.51 5.82 -9.99
C LEU A 111 -8.60 6.45 -9.13
N VAL A 112 -8.51 7.77 -8.87
CA VAL A 112 -9.37 8.50 -7.94
C VAL A 112 -10.09 9.64 -8.65
N GLY A 113 -11.29 9.99 -8.17
CA GLY A 113 -12.00 11.17 -8.68
C GLY A 113 -11.34 12.47 -8.21
N ALA A 114 -11.65 13.60 -8.86
CA ALA A 114 -11.27 14.91 -8.35
C ALA A 114 -11.79 15.08 -6.91
N THR A 115 -10.90 15.41 -5.98
CA THR A 115 -11.27 15.64 -4.58
C THR A 115 -12.14 16.90 -4.49
N ALA A 116 -13.34 16.79 -3.94
CA ALA A 116 -14.09 17.98 -3.53
C ALA A 116 -13.43 18.52 -2.25
N LEU A 117 -13.02 19.79 -2.26
CA LEU A 117 -12.50 20.51 -1.10
C LEU A 117 -13.63 20.82 -0.10
#